data_AF-A0A9X3C1C8-F1
#
_entry.id   AF-A0A9X3C1C8-F1
#
_cell.length_a   1.000
_cell.length_b   1.000
_cell.length_c   1.000
_cell.angle_alpha   90.00
_cell.angle_beta   90.00
_cell.angle_gamma   90.00
#
_symmetry.space_group_name_H-M   'P 1'
#
loop_
_entity.id
_entity.type
_entity.pdbx_description
1 polymer ?
#
loop_
_entity_poly.entity_id
_entity_poly.type
_entity_poly.pdbx_seq_one_letter_code
_entity_poly.pdbx_strand_id
1 'polypeptide(L)'
;MTASPSERLHEAFEASRLTVPELWLRYFALGGQASELELDAYIGGALALPAFEHDVLAHAINERLDEIGPPRAPYSDAFTSLGFQEDQACDEGWGGA
;
A
#
# COMPACT_ATOMS: atom_id res chain seq x y z
N MET A 1 -4.98 3.65 17.45
CA MET A 1 -5.61 3.04 16.26
C MET A 1 -4.63 3.21 15.13
N THR A 2 -4.03 2.12 14.65
CA THR A 2 -3.12 2.16 13.49
C THR A 2 -3.96 2.22 12.22
N ALA A 3 -3.72 3.21 11.35
CA ALA A 3 -4.41 3.32 10.06
C ALA A 3 -4.26 2.02 9.25
N SER A 4 -5.34 1.59 8.60
CA SER A 4 -5.35 0.46 7.68
C SER A 4 -4.37 0.71 6.52
N PRO A 5 -3.88 -0.34 5.84
CA PRO A 5 -2.97 -0.17 4.71
C PRO A 5 -3.50 0.77 3.60
N SER A 6 -4.80 0.70 3.27
CA SER A 6 -5.41 1.60 2.29
C SER A 6 -5.45 3.05 2.76
N GLU A 7 -5.74 3.30 4.04
CA GLU A 7 -5.67 4.66 4.61
C GLU A 7 -4.24 5.22 4.55
N ARG A 8 -3.23 4.41 4.89
CA ARG A 8 -1.82 4.83 4.80
C ARG A 8 -1.37 5.12 3.37
N LEU A 9 -1.85 4.34 2.40
CA LEU A 9 -1.58 4.60 0.99
C LEU A 9 -2.17 5.95 0.57
N HIS A 10 -3.41 6.22 0.97
CA HIS A 10 -4.08 7.48 0.67
C HIS A 10 -3.38 8.67 1.35
N GLU A 11 -2.99 8.55 2.61
CA GLU A 11 -2.20 9.57 3.32
C GLU A 11 -0.86 9.85 2.64
N ALA A 12 -0.16 8.80 2.19
CA ALA A 12 1.09 8.94 1.46
C ALA A 12 0.88 9.62 0.09
N PHE A 13 -0.20 9.29 -0.62
CA PHE A 13 -0.55 9.95 -1.86
C PHE A 13 -0.81 11.45 -1.67
N GLU A 14 -1.63 11.83 -0.69
CA GLU A 14 -1.87 13.23 -0.35
C GLU A 14 -0.56 13.96 0.03
N ALA A 15 0.29 13.32 0.83
CA ALA A 15 1.59 13.86 1.23
C ALA A 15 2.56 14.03 0.05
N SER A 16 2.45 13.19 -0.99
CA SER A 16 3.30 13.26 -2.20
C SER A 16 3.06 14.54 -3.02
N ARG A 17 1.89 15.19 -2.82
CA ARG A 17 1.40 16.36 -3.56
C ARG A 17 1.32 16.14 -5.07
N LEU A 18 1.18 14.89 -5.50
CA LEU A 18 0.95 14.54 -6.89
C LEU A 18 -0.55 14.62 -7.19
N THR A 19 -0.87 15.11 -8.37
CA THR A 19 -2.17 14.86 -8.98
C THR A 19 -2.22 13.42 -9.53
N VAL A 20 -3.42 12.89 -9.77
CA VAL A 20 -3.60 11.56 -10.37
C VAL A 20 -2.89 11.42 -11.73
N PRO A 21 -2.97 12.38 -12.67
CA PRO A 21 -2.21 12.32 -13.91
C PRO A 21 -0.69 12.25 -13.71
N GLU A 22 -0.14 13.01 -12.76
CA GLU A 22 1.30 13.01 -12.47
C GLU A 22 1.78 11.71 -11.80
N LEU A 23 0.93 11.13 -10.95
CA LEU A 23 1.19 9.82 -10.37
C LEU A 23 1.14 8.74 -11.45
N TRP A 24 0.12 8.77 -12.32
CA TRP A 24 -0.02 7.84 -13.43
C TRP A 24 1.20 7.84 -14.35
N LEU A 25 1.73 9.02 -14.71
CA LEU A 25 2.94 9.11 -15.54
C LEU A 25 4.17 8.45 -14.89
N ARG A 26 4.36 8.62 -13.58
CA ARG A 26 5.46 7.97 -12.84
C ARG A 26 5.27 6.46 -12.74
N TYR A 27 4.08 6.04 -12.35
CA TYR A 27 3.67 4.64 -12.30
C TYR A 27 3.86 3.92 -13.65
N PHE A 28 3.45 4.57 -14.75
CA PHE A 28 3.60 4.05 -16.11
C PHE A 28 5.08 3.92 -16.51
N ALA A 29 5.91 4.91 -16.17
CA ALA A 29 7.36 4.86 -16.42
C ALA A 29 8.06 3.70 -15.68
N LEU A 30 7.50 3.26 -14.55
CA LEU A 30 7.97 2.09 -13.78
C LEU A 30 7.41 0.76 -14.30
N GLY A 31 6.62 0.77 -15.38
CA GLY A 31 6.06 -0.43 -16.00
C GLY A 31 4.65 -0.80 -15.54
N GLY A 32 3.98 0.06 -14.78
CA GLY A 32 2.57 -0.12 -14.42
C GLY A 32 1.65 -0.16 -15.65
N GLN A 33 0.66 -1.06 -15.65
CA GLN A 33 -0.18 -1.31 -16.83
C GLN A 33 -1.62 -0.76 -16.71
N ALA A 34 -2.03 -0.30 -15.53
CA ALA A 34 -3.34 0.31 -15.33
C ALA A 34 -3.43 1.69 -16.01
N SER A 35 -4.63 2.01 -16.50
CA SER A 35 -4.97 3.33 -17.02
C SER A 35 -5.07 4.37 -15.89
N GLU A 36 -4.98 5.64 -16.25
CA GLU A 36 -5.19 6.76 -15.30
C GLU A 36 -6.56 6.65 -14.60
N LEU A 37 -7.61 6.26 -15.33
CA LEU A 37 -8.95 6.07 -14.80
C LEU A 37 -9.02 4.91 -13.78
N GLU A 38 -8.31 3.81 -14.03
CA GLU A 38 -8.23 2.70 -13.09
C GLU A 38 -7.46 3.08 -11.82
N LEU A 39 -6.41 3.90 -11.94
CA LEU A 39 -5.71 4.43 -10.76
C LEU A 39 -6.60 5.38 -9.94
N ASP A 40 -7.34 6.27 -10.60
CA ASP A 40 -8.30 7.16 -9.94
C ASP A 40 -9.36 6.34 -9.17
N ALA A 41 -9.93 5.33 -9.83
CA ALA A 41 -10.89 4.41 -9.22
C ALA A 41 -10.29 3.60 -8.07
N TYR A 42 -9.02 3.18 -8.19
CA TYR A 42 -8.31 2.46 -7.14
C TYR A 42 -8.08 3.34 -5.91
N ILE A 43 -7.57 4.56 -6.10
CA ILE A 43 -7.33 5.54 -5.02
C ILE A 43 -8.64 5.93 -4.35
N GLY A 44 -9.72 6.06 -5.12
CA GLY A 44 -11.07 6.30 -4.63
C GLY A 44 -11.75 5.08 -4.00
N GLY A 45 -11.10 3.90 -3.99
CA GLY A 45 -11.64 2.67 -3.40
C GLY A 45 -12.76 2.00 -4.19
N ALA A 46 -13.02 2.46 -5.42
CA ALA A 46 -14.03 1.90 -6.33
C ALA A 46 -13.54 0.66 -7.11
N LEU A 47 -12.23 0.43 -7.11
CA LEU A 47 -11.57 -0.69 -7.80
C LEU A 47 -10.47 -1.28 -6.89
N ALA A 48 -10.17 -2.56 -7.06
CA ALA A 48 -9.03 -3.22 -6.46
C ALA A 48 -7.98 -3.54 -7.54
N LEU A 49 -6.72 -3.20 -7.28
CA LEU A 49 -5.60 -3.55 -8.15
C LEU A 49 -4.95 -4.89 -7.72
N PRO A 50 -4.38 -5.64 -8.67
CA PRO A 50 -3.45 -6.73 -8.35
C PRO A 50 -2.29 -6.24 -7.48
N ALA A 51 -1.73 -7.12 -6.65
CA ALA A 51 -0.63 -6.80 -5.73
C ALA A 51 0.57 -6.14 -6.43
N PHE A 52 0.96 -6.65 -7.60
CA PHE A 52 2.04 -6.07 -8.40
C PHE A 52 1.75 -4.61 -8.80
N GLU A 53 0.54 -4.33 -9.31
CA GLU A 53 0.18 -2.97 -9.74
C GLU A 53 0.09 -2.01 -8.55
N HIS A 54 -0.42 -2.49 -7.41
CA HIS A 54 -0.37 -1.74 -6.16
C HIS A 54 1.08 -1.42 -5.74
N ASP A 55 1.99 -2.37 -5.88
CA ASP A 55 3.37 -2.17 -5.45
C ASP A 55 4.12 -1.19 -6.35
N VAL A 56 3.85 -1.20 -7.66
CA VAL A 56 4.37 -0.17 -8.58
C VAL A 56 3.81 1.21 -8.22
N LEU A 57 2.52 1.30 -7.87
CA LEU A 57 1.90 2.56 -7.44
C LEU A 57 2.51 3.08 -6.12
N ALA A 58 2.64 2.20 -5.14
CA ALA A 58 3.28 2.49 -3.87
C ALA A 58 4.74 2.93 -4.08
N HIS A 59 5.45 2.30 -5.01
CA HIS A 59 6.82 2.69 -5.37
C HIS A 59 6.88 4.09 -5.96
N ALA A 60 6.01 4.43 -6.92
CA ALA A 60 5.95 5.77 -7.52
C ALA A 60 5.66 6.88 -6.49
N ILE A 61 4.74 6.62 -5.56
CA ILE A 61 4.45 7.52 -4.43
C ILE A 61 5.68 7.67 -3.53
N ASN A 62 6.33 6.55 -3.24
CA ASN A 62 7.50 6.48 -2.37
C ASN A 62 8.69 7.24 -2.96
N GLU A 63 8.99 7.12 -4.25
CA GLU A 63 10.06 7.90 -4.91
C GLU A 63 9.82 9.40 -4.75
N ARG A 64 8.57 9.86 -4.90
CA ARG A 64 8.22 11.26 -4.68
C ARG A 64 8.43 11.68 -3.23
N LEU A 65 8.06 10.82 -2.27
CA LEU A 65 8.20 11.11 -0.85
C LEU A 65 9.67 11.11 -0.39
N ASP A 66 10.56 10.39 -1.08
CA ASP A 66 12.01 10.51 -0.84
C ASP A 66 12.56 11.91 -1.16
N GLU A 67 11.91 12.65 -2.06
CA GLU A 67 12.29 14.02 -2.41
C GLU A 67 11.80 15.07 -1.40
N ILE A 68 10.69 14.81 -0.69
CA ILE A 68 9.97 15.84 0.09
C ILE A 68 9.72 15.48 1.57
N GLY A 69 9.78 14.21 1.97
CA GLY A 69 9.63 13.74 3.35
C GLY A 69 8.49 12.73 3.59
N PRO A 70 8.41 12.17 4.81
CA PRO A 70 7.44 11.11 5.21
C PRO A 70 5.97 11.60 5.23
N PRO A 71 4.95 10.70 5.29
CA PRO A 71 4.98 9.24 5.50
C PRO A 71 5.34 8.43 4.25
N ARG A 72 5.28 7.08 4.30
CA ARG A 72 5.52 6.20 3.14
C ARG A 72 4.28 5.40 2.79
N ALA A 73 4.09 5.14 1.50
CA ALA A 73 3.07 4.22 1.00
C ALA A 73 3.45 2.78 1.37
N PRO A 74 2.54 1.98 1.94
CA PRO A 74 2.78 0.56 2.20
C PRO A 74 2.81 -0.22 0.88
N TYR A 75 3.62 -1.28 0.82
CA TYR A 75 3.54 -2.32 -0.22
C TYR A 75 2.56 -3.42 0.20
N SER A 76 2.24 -4.33 -0.73
CA SER A 76 1.22 -5.38 -0.59
C SER A 76 1.52 -6.41 0.50
N ASP A 77 2.79 -6.61 0.88
CA ASP A 77 3.23 -7.48 1.97
C ASP A 77 2.81 -7.00 3.37
N ALA A 78 2.63 -5.68 3.53
CA ALA A 78 2.15 -5.05 4.75
C ALA A 78 0.70 -5.42 5.07
N PHE A 79 -0.04 -5.95 4.09
CA PHE A 79 -1.41 -6.43 4.26
C PHE A 79 -1.42 -7.87 4.79
N THR A 80 -0.48 -8.70 4.36
CA THR A 80 -0.31 -10.09 4.82
C THR A 80 0.17 -10.16 6.27
N SER A 81 1.05 -9.25 6.67
CA SER A 81 1.60 -9.19 8.04
C SER A 81 0.55 -8.82 9.11
N LEU A 82 -0.60 -8.28 8.71
CA LEU A 82 -1.74 -8.00 9.59
C LEU A 82 -2.73 -9.18 9.71
N GLY A 83 -2.54 -10.23 8.90
CA GLY A 83 -3.43 -11.40 8.84
C GLY A 83 -2.94 -12.63 9.61
N PHE A 84 -1.70 -12.62 10.12
CA PHE A 84 -1.11 -13.72 10.92
C PHE A 84 -0.94 -13.33 12.38
N GLN A 85 -2.02 -12.92 13.04
CA GLN A 85 -2.07 -13.03 14.50
C GLN A 85 -2.32 -14.51 14.81
N GLU A 86 -1.24 -15.28 14.94
CA GLU A 86 -1.31 -16.68 15.34
C GLU A 86 -2.17 -16.81 16.60
N ASP A 87 -3.14 -17.72 16.54
CA ASP A 87 -3.80 -18.34 17.68
C ASP A 87 -2.77 -19.10 18.55
N GLN A 88 -1.79 -18.40 19.13
CA GLN A 88 -0.92 -18.90 20.19
C GLN A 88 -1.70 -18.91 21.51
N ALA A 89 -2.65 -19.83 21.61
CA ALA A 89 -3.25 -20.21 22.89
C ALA A 89 -3.74 -21.67 22.86
N CYS A 90 -2.96 -22.59 22.29
CA CYS A 90 -3.21 -24.03 22.38
C CYS A 90 -1.91 -24.85 22.43
N ASP A 91 -0.84 -24.41 23.11
CA ASP A 91 0.27 -25.34 23.38
C ASP A 91 1.14 -25.02 24.61
N GLU A 92 0.52 -24.62 25.73
CA GLU A 92 1.19 -24.67 27.04
C GLU A 92 0.43 -25.60 27.98
N GLY A 93 0.57 -26.90 27.71
CA GLY A 93 0.07 -27.99 28.53
C GLY A 93 1.08 -29.11 28.75
N TRP A 94 2.39 -28.82 28.66
CA TRP A 94 3.44 -29.72 29.17
C TRP A 94 3.77 -29.36 30.62
N GLY A 95 2.88 -29.75 31.53
CA GLY A 95 3.13 -29.77 32.97
C GLY A 95 3.30 -31.22 33.41
N GLY A 96 4.56 -31.68 33.45
CA GLY A 96 4.91 -32.94 34.09
C GLY A 96 4.89 -32.82 35.61
N ALA A 97 4.34 -33.83 36.27
CA ALA A 97 4.78 -34.41 37.54
C ALA A 97 3.98 -35.68 37.81
#